data_AF-A0A845MI17-F1
#
_entry.id   AF-A0A845MI17-F1
#
_cell.length_a   1.000
_cell.length_b   1.000
_cell.length_c   1.000
_cell.angle_alpha   90.00
_cell.angle_beta   90.00
_cell.angle_gamma   90.00
#
_symmetry.space_group_name_H-M   'P 1'
#
loop_
_entity.id
_entity.type
_entity.pdbx_description
1 polymer ?
#
loop_
_entity_poly.entity_id
_entity_poly.type
_entity_poly.pdbx_seq_one_letter_code
_entity_poly.pdbx_strand_id
1 'polypeptide(L)'
;MTSANPPKGSAFKSAFAAFDRGFSKLEDVLNGFSALAIFFVMIIGVTQVFSRKLLNQPIPGYIDYIEQSMVIFAFFGIAYCQRLGGHVRMDLFMAKLNGRLLYFFESLATLVGLVVITILIDTSWLHFLRAYELGDSTIDIGIPIWPAKLVIPVAFCILWVRFALQLIGFVRLFVHPSSQIIAVPVIEDVTAIARHEIEDALGEEAAKAAKFDETYIKKGKK
;
A
#
# COMPACT_ATOMS: atom_id res chain seq x y z
N MET A 1 36.69 -27.84 -10.44
CA MET A 1 36.50 -26.44 -10.03
C MET A 1 35.96 -25.66 -11.23
N THR A 2 34.67 -25.82 -11.54
CA THR A 2 33.99 -25.09 -12.62
C THR A 2 33.15 -24.01 -11.95
N SER A 3 33.70 -22.80 -11.90
CA SER A 3 32.95 -21.59 -11.58
C SER A 3 31.91 -21.37 -12.67
N ALA A 4 30.72 -21.95 -12.49
CA ALA A 4 29.56 -21.64 -13.30
C ALA A 4 29.16 -20.19 -12.99
N ASN A 5 29.58 -19.27 -13.87
CA ASN A 5 29.10 -17.90 -13.88
C ASN A 5 27.56 -17.96 -13.91
N PRO A 6 26.84 -17.43 -12.90
CA PRO A 6 25.40 -17.49 -12.92
C PRO A 6 24.88 -16.80 -14.19
N PRO A 7 23.85 -17.33 -14.86
CA PRO A 7 23.34 -16.72 -16.09
C PRO A 7 23.00 -15.26 -15.79
N LYS A 8 23.41 -14.31 -16.66
CA LYS A 8 23.24 -12.85 -16.45
C LYS A 8 21.83 -12.44 -15.99
N GLY A 9 20.81 -13.23 -16.33
CA GLY A 9 19.43 -13.06 -15.87
C GLY A 9 19.16 -13.39 -14.39
N SER A 10 20.04 -14.07 -13.65
CA SER A 10 19.84 -14.36 -12.22
C SER A 10 20.32 -13.23 -11.32
N ALA A 11 21.39 -12.52 -11.70
CA ALA A 11 21.93 -11.39 -10.94
C ALA A 11 20.95 -10.21 -10.91
N PHE A 12 20.30 -9.92 -12.05
CA PHE A 12 19.23 -8.92 -12.10
C PHE A 12 18.02 -9.34 -11.24
N LYS A 13 17.62 -10.62 -11.29
CA LYS A 13 16.51 -11.15 -10.48
C LYS A 13 16.79 -11.05 -8.98
N SER A 14 18.00 -11.40 -8.54
CA SER A 14 18.37 -11.33 -7.13
C SER A 14 18.49 -9.88 -6.65
N ALA A 15 19.06 -8.98 -7.45
CA ALA A 15 19.11 -7.56 -7.14
C ALA A 15 17.71 -6.93 -7.05
N PHE A 16 16.82 -7.25 -8.00
CA PHE A 16 15.44 -6.78 -8.00
C PHE A 16 14.66 -7.28 -6.78
N ALA A 17 14.78 -8.57 -6.44
CA ALA A 17 14.14 -9.13 -5.26
C ALA A 17 14.71 -8.54 -3.95
N ALA A 18 16.01 -8.27 -3.89
CA ALA A 18 16.63 -7.62 -2.74
C ALA A 18 16.13 -6.17 -2.57
N PHE A 19 16.00 -5.44 -3.68
CA PHE A 19 15.46 -4.08 -3.68
C PHE A 19 13.99 -4.06 -3.23
N ASP A 20 13.13 -4.91 -3.79
CA ASP A 20 11.71 -5.00 -3.38
C ASP A 20 11.58 -5.37 -1.90
N ARG A 21 12.41 -6.29 -1.37
CA ARG A 21 12.42 -6.60 0.07
C ARG A 21 12.87 -5.43 0.93
N GLY A 22 13.90 -4.70 0.52
CA GLY A 22 14.37 -3.51 1.22
C GLY A 22 13.31 -2.42 1.26
N PHE A 23 12.67 -2.19 0.11
CA PHE A 23 11.58 -1.22 -0.04
C PHE A 23 10.32 -1.62 0.75
N SER A 24 10.00 -2.92 0.77
CA SER A 24 8.88 -3.44 1.55
C SER A 24 9.02 -3.17 3.05
N LYS A 25 10.24 -3.25 3.60
CA LYS A 25 10.50 -2.88 5.00
C LYS A 25 10.27 -1.40 5.26
N LEU A 26 10.61 -0.53 4.31
CA LEU A 26 10.35 0.90 4.42
C LEU A 26 8.84 1.16 4.49
N GLU A 27 8.06 0.53 3.62
CA GLU A 27 6.59 0.62 3.64
C GLU A 27 6.01 0.12 4.97
N ASP A 28 6.54 -0.98 5.53
CA ASP A 28 6.10 -1.53 6.82
C ASP A 28 6.38 -0.58 7.98
N VAL A 29 7.56 0.03 7.99
CA VAL A 29 7.95 1.02 9.01
C VAL A 29 7.04 2.24 8.94
N LEU A 30 6.75 2.74 7.73
CA LEU A 30 5.82 3.86 7.53
C LEU A 30 4.40 3.51 7.97
N ASN A 31 3.93 2.31 7.67
CA ASN A 31 2.65 1.83 8.16
C ASN A 31 2.62 1.71 9.70
N GLY A 32 3.74 1.30 10.32
CA GLY A 32 3.91 1.35 11.76
C GLY A 32 3.83 2.77 12.33
N PHE A 33 4.43 3.75 11.66
CA PHE A 33 4.27 5.17 12.01
C PHE A 33 2.82 5.65 11.90
N SER A 34 2.07 5.20 10.88
CA SER A 34 0.62 5.48 10.77
C SER A 34 -0.14 4.95 11.96
N ALA A 35 0.09 3.69 12.35
CA ALA A 35 -0.56 3.07 13.49
C ALA A 35 -0.24 3.82 14.80
N LEU A 36 1.02 4.23 14.97
CA LEU A 36 1.44 5.04 16.11
C LEU A 36 0.77 6.42 16.13
N ALA A 37 0.66 7.09 14.97
CA ALA A 37 -0.02 8.38 14.86
C ALA A 37 -1.51 8.28 15.22
N ILE A 38 -2.20 7.23 14.77
CA ILE A 38 -3.59 6.95 15.16
C ILE A 38 -3.71 6.77 16.68
N PHE A 39 -2.79 6.02 17.28
CA PHE A 39 -2.76 5.83 18.73
C PHE A 39 -2.59 7.16 19.49
N PHE A 40 -1.70 8.05 19.03
CA PHE A 40 -1.55 9.38 19.62
C PHE A 40 -2.81 10.23 19.47
N VAL A 41 -3.44 10.23 18.29
CA VAL A 41 -4.71 10.95 18.06
C VAL A 41 -5.81 10.45 19.00
N MET A 42 -5.88 9.13 19.23
CA MET A 42 -6.83 8.55 20.17
C MET A 42 -6.58 9.04 21.61
N ILE A 43 -5.32 9.10 22.07
CA ILE A 43 -4.98 9.63 23.39
C ILE A 43 -5.40 11.11 23.49
N ILE A 44 -5.04 11.92 22.50
CA ILE A 44 -5.39 13.34 22.46
C ILE A 44 -6.92 13.53 22.52
N GLY A 45 -7.67 12.70 21.79
CA GLY A 45 -9.14 12.67 21.83
C GLY A 45 -9.70 12.35 23.21
N VAL A 46 -9.17 11.32 23.87
CA VAL A 46 -9.57 10.97 25.24
C VAL A 46 -9.25 12.12 26.21
N THR A 47 -8.04 12.66 26.17
CA THR A 47 -7.64 13.79 27.02
C THR A 47 -8.52 15.00 26.80
N GLN A 48 -8.92 15.29 25.55
CA GLN A 48 -9.83 16.38 25.23
C GLN A 48 -11.21 16.21 25.88
N VAL A 49 -11.78 15.00 25.85
CA VAL A 49 -13.07 14.71 26.50
C VAL A 49 -12.96 14.85 28.02
N PHE A 50 -11.89 14.31 28.63
CA PHE A 50 -11.66 14.41 30.07
C PHE A 50 -11.44 15.87 30.51
N SER A 51 -10.60 16.63 29.80
CA SER A 51 -10.32 18.04 30.10
C SER A 51 -11.58 18.88 30.01
N ARG A 52 -12.41 18.66 28.96
CA ARG A 52 -13.66 19.39 28.78
C ARG A 52 -14.68 19.07 29.87
N LYS A 53 -14.77 17.80 30.31
CA LYS A 53 -15.75 17.38 31.33
C LYS A 53 -15.34 17.70 32.77
N LEU A 54 -14.05 17.61 33.11
CA LEU A 54 -13.57 17.74 34.48
C LEU A 54 -13.01 19.14 34.78
N LEU A 55 -12.32 19.75 33.81
CA LEU A 55 -11.60 21.02 34.01
C LEU A 55 -12.34 22.20 33.37
N ASN A 56 -13.42 21.94 32.62
CA ASN A 56 -14.17 22.93 31.83
C ASN A 56 -13.27 23.80 30.92
N GLN A 57 -12.08 23.29 30.61
CA GLN A 57 -11.07 23.91 29.76
C GLN A 57 -10.82 22.98 28.57
N PRO A 58 -11.31 23.30 27.37
CA PRO A 58 -10.97 22.52 26.17
C PRO A 58 -9.50 22.72 25.81
N ILE A 59 -8.89 21.70 25.19
CA ILE A 59 -7.53 21.80 24.67
C ILE A 59 -7.56 22.77 23.47
N PRO A 60 -6.82 23.89 23.51
CA PRO A 60 -6.76 24.82 22.38
C PRO A 60 -6.09 24.14 21.17
N GLY A 61 -6.66 24.36 19.98
CA GLY A 61 -6.26 23.77 18.69
C GLY A 61 -6.10 22.25 18.64
N TYR A 62 -6.91 21.55 19.43
CA TYR A 62 -7.14 20.11 19.26
C TYR A 62 -7.42 19.70 17.81
N ILE A 63 -8.19 20.52 17.08
CA ILE A 63 -8.55 20.27 15.67
C ILE A 63 -7.30 20.31 14.78
N ASP A 64 -6.42 21.30 14.97
CA ASP A 64 -5.19 21.44 14.19
C ASP A 64 -4.27 20.21 14.35
N TYR A 65 -4.15 19.68 15.58
CA TYR A 65 -3.36 18.48 15.85
C TYR A 65 -3.93 17.23 15.17
N ILE A 66 -5.26 17.08 15.17
CA ILE A 66 -5.91 15.98 14.47
C ILE A 66 -5.70 16.11 12.97
N GLU A 67 -5.94 17.30 12.40
CA GLU A 67 -5.83 17.53 10.96
C GLU A 67 -4.41 17.22 10.45
N GLN A 68 -3.37 17.68 11.15
CA GLN A 68 -1.99 17.36 10.77
C GLN A 68 -1.68 15.86 10.92
N SER A 69 -2.21 15.22 11.97
CA SER A 69 -2.01 13.78 12.17
C SER A 69 -2.75 12.94 11.12
N MET A 70 -3.92 13.38 10.65
CA MET A 70 -4.68 12.71 9.58
C MET A 70 -3.85 12.56 8.31
N VAL A 71 -3.10 13.60 7.93
CA VAL A 71 -2.23 13.53 6.76
C VAL A 71 -1.15 12.45 6.94
N ILE A 72 -0.57 12.34 8.13
CA ILE A 72 0.48 11.36 8.41
C ILE A 72 -0.08 9.94 8.24
N PHE A 73 -1.11 9.56 8.99
CA PHE A 73 -1.59 8.18 8.97
C PHE A 73 -2.34 7.81 7.69
N ALA A 74 -3.01 8.77 7.03
CA ALA A 74 -3.73 8.49 5.79
C ALA A 74 -2.79 8.20 4.63
N PHE A 75 -1.66 8.91 4.54
CA PHE A 75 -0.77 8.80 3.38
C PHE A 75 0.41 7.85 3.62
N PHE A 76 0.93 7.70 4.84
CA PHE A 76 2.04 6.76 5.09
C PHE A 76 1.66 5.28 4.89
N GLY A 77 0.37 4.93 5.04
CA GLY A 77 -0.12 3.57 4.77
C GLY A 77 -0.38 3.26 3.29
N ILE A 78 -0.41 4.27 2.40
CA ILE A 78 -0.94 4.09 1.04
C ILE A 78 -0.11 3.11 0.19
N ALA A 79 1.21 3.18 0.30
CA ALA A 79 2.12 2.29 -0.43
C ALA A 79 2.02 0.84 0.06
N TYR A 80 1.87 0.66 1.38
CA TYR A 80 1.63 -0.66 1.98
C TYR A 80 0.31 -1.27 1.50
N CYS A 81 -0.78 -0.49 1.47
CA CYS A 81 -2.06 -0.93 0.93
C CYS A 81 -1.97 -1.30 -0.57
N GLN A 82 -1.25 -0.50 -1.36
CA GLN A 82 -1.02 -0.80 -2.78
C GLN A 82 -0.20 -2.07 -2.98
N ARG A 83 0.77 -2.35 -2.11
CA ARG A 83 1.53 -3.61 -2.13
C ARG A 83 0.63 -4.82 -1.93
N LEU A 84 -0.25 -4.76 -0.94
CA LEU A 84 -1.18 -5.86 -0.63
C LEU A 84 -2.22 -6.08 -1.74
N GLY A 85 -2.36 -5.13 -2.68
CA GLY A 85 -3.41 -5.21 -3.69
C GLY A 85 -4.81 -5.02 -3.11
N GLY A 86 -4.93 -4.36 -1.95
CA GLY A 86 -6.19 -4.17 -1.22
C GLY A 86 -7.15 -3.14 -1.83
N HIS A 87 -6.79 -2.52 -2.96
CA HIS A 87 -7.78 -1.81 -3.77
C HIS A 87 -8.70 -2.87 -4.35
N VAL A 88 -10.02 -2.76 -4.16
CA VAL A 88 -11.04 -3.63 -4.78
C VAL A 88 -10.71 -3.76 -6.25
N ARG A 89 -9.95 -4.79 -6.56
CA ARG A 89 -9.37 -4.97 -7.86
C ARG A 89 -10.54 -5.36 -8.73
N MET A 90 -10.39 -5.20 -10.04
CA MET A 90 -11.38 -5.65 -11.01
C MET A 90 -11.42 -7.21 -11.05
N ASP A 91 -11.46 -7.88 -9.90
CA ASP A 91 -11.41 -9.33 -9.73
C ASP A 91 -12.53 -10.01 -10.50
N LEU A 92 -13.70 -9.37 -10.65
CA LEU A 92 -14.80 -9.94 -11.40
C LEU A 92 -14.49 -10.09 -12.91
N PHE A 93 -13.69 -9.20 -13.49
CA PHE A 93 -13.27 -9.28 -14.89
C PHE A 93 -11.94 -10.01 -15.07
N MET A 94 -11.00 -9.81 -14.14
CA MET A 94 -9.69 -10.48 -14.14
C MET A 94 -9.82 -11.98 -13.86
N ALA A 95 -10.77 -12.44 -13.05
CA ALA A 95 -11.00 -13.86 -12.77
C ALA A 95 -11.41 -14.69 -14.01
N LYS A 96 -11.85 -14.03 -15.09
CA LYS A 96 -12.15 -14.69 -16.37
C LYS A 96 -10.98 -14.66 -17.36
N LEU A 97 -9.92 -13.90 -17.09
CA LEU A 97 -8.79 -13.71 -17.98
C LEU A 97 -7.63 -14.57 -17.51
N ASN A 98 -7.25 -15.57 -18.31
CA ASN A 98 -6.14 -16.46 -17.98
C ASN A 98 -4.91 -16.21 -18.86
N GLY A 99 -3.72 -16.38 -18.27
CA GLY A 99 -2.44 -16.31 -18.97
C GLY A 99 -1.96 -14.89 -19.30
N ARG A 100 -1.55 -14.65 -20.56
CA ARG A 100 -0.84 -13.42 -20.95
C ARG A 100 -1.72 -12.17 -20.95
N LEU A 101 -3.02 -12.31 -21.19
CA LEU A 101 -3.96 -11.19 -21.18
C LEU A 101 -4.12 -10.60 -19.78
N LEU A 102 -4.12 -11.45 -18.73
CA LEU A 102 -4.16 -11.00 -17.34
C LEU A 102 -2.99 -10.05 -17.04
N TYR A 103 -1.76 -10.48 -17.37
CA TYR A 103 -0.57 -9.66 -17.14
C TYR A 103 -0.56 -8.37 -17.96
N PHE A 104 -1.15 -8.38 -19.16
CA PHE A 104 -1.30 -7.16 -19.97
C PHE A 104 -2.22 -6.15 -19.29
N PHE A 105 -3.43 -6.56 -18.88
CA PHE A 105 -4.37 -5.64 -18.23
C PHE A 105 -3.85 -5.14 -16.88
N GLU A 106 -3.18 -5.99 -16.10
CA GLU A 106 -2.52 -5.59 -14.85
C GLU A 106 -1.39 -4.59 -15.11
N SER A 107 -0.57 -4.81 -16.14
CA SER A 107 0.48 -3.87 -16.53
C SER A 107 -0.10 -2.52 -16.97
N LEU A 108 -1.23 -2.53 -17.69
CA LEU A 108 -1.91 -1.32 -18.14
C LEU A 108 -2.52 -0.55 -16.96
N ALA A 109 -3.20 -1.24 -16.04
CA ALA A 109 -3.76 -0.63 -14.83
C ALA A 109 -2.65 -0.01 -13.96
N THR A 110 -1.54 -0.74 -13.78
CA THR A 110 -0.36 -0.25 -13.05
C THR A 110 0.25 0.97 -13.72
N LEU A 111 0.32 0.98 -15.07
CA LEU A 111 0.83 2.12 -15.85
C LEU A 111 -0.06 3.35 -15.68
N VAL A 112 -1.38 3.19 -15.75
CA VAL A 112 -2.33 4.30 -15.52
C VAL A 112 -2.17 4.85 -14.10
N GLY A 113 -2.06 3.98 -13.09
CA GLY A 113 -1.79 4.39 -11.72
C GLY A 113 -0.49 5.19 -11.59
N LEU A 114 0.59 4.76 -12.25
CA LEU A 114 1.87 5.45 -12.27
C LEU A 114 1.76 6.86 -12.87
N VAL A 115 1.02 7.02 -13.97
CA VAL A 115 0.78 8.33 -14.61
C VAL A 115 -0.01 9.25 -13.66
N VAL A 116 -1.08 8.73 -13.05
CA VAL A 116 -1.90 9.50 -12.11
C VAL A 116 -1.09 9.96 -10.90
N ILE A 117 -0.28 9.07 -10.30
CA ILE A 117 0.58 9.45 -9.17
C ILE A 117 1.64 10.46 -9.60
N THR A 118 2.16 10.39 -10.82
CA THR A 118 3.12 11.40 -11.33
C THR A 118 2.50 12.80 -11.35
N ILE A 119 1.25 12.93 -11.83
CA ILE A 119 0.51 14.19 -11.85
C ILE A 119 0.23 14.68 -10.41
N LEU A 120 -0.12 13.77 -9.51
CA LEU A 120 -0.37 14.08 -8.09
C LEU A 120 0.89 14.55 -7.36
N ILE A 121 2.07 13.99 -7.67
CA ILE A 121 3.35 14.46 -7.10
C ILE A 121 3.59 15.91 -7.51
N ASP A 122 3.48 16.23 -8.80
CA ASP A 122 3.69 17.60 -9.31
C ASP A 122 2.69 18.58 -8.66
N THR A 123 1.41 18.23 -8.65
CA THR A 123 0.37 19.07 -8.05
C THR A 123 0.59 19.26 -6.56
N SER A 124 0.85 18.19 -5.81
CA SER A 124 1.08 18.27 -4.35
C SER A 124 2.34 19.06 -4.01
N TRP A 125 3.39 18.97 -4.84
CA TRP A 125 4.59 19.78 -4.71
C TRP A 125 4.32 21.27 -4.89
N LEU A 126 3.55 21.66 -5.91
CA LEU A 126 3.14 23.05 -6.12
C LEU A 126 2.31 23.59 -4.94
N HIS A 127 1.42 22.75 -4.39
CA HIS A 127 0.64 23.10 -3.20
C HIS A 127 1.51 23.28 -1.94
N PHE A 128 2.53 22.45 -1.77
CA PHE A 128 3.52 22.60 -0.71
C PHE A 128 4.31 23.91 -0.88
N LEU A 129 4.84 24.17 -2.08
CA LEU A 129 5.65 25.35 -2.35
C LEU A 129 4.86 26.64 -2.08
N ARG A 130 3.62 26.71 -2.56
CA ARG A 130 2.72 27.84 -2.27
C ARG A 130 2.53 28.05 -0.77
N ALA A 131 2.30 26.98 0.00
CA ALA A 131 2.10 27.08 1.44
C ALA A 131 3.38 27.53 2.18
N TYR A 132 4.54 27.13 1.67
CA TYR A 132 5.83 27.53 2.21
C TYR A 132 6.14 29.00 1.91
N GLU A 133 5.87 29.47 0.70
CA GLU A 133 6.10 30.85 0.27
C GLU A 133 5.12 31.85 0.90
N LEU A 134 3.84 31.49 1.01
CA LEU A 134 2.80 32.35 1.58
C LEU A 134 2.76 32.32 3.12
N GLY A 135 3.41 31.34 3.74
CA GLY A 135 3.41 31.18 5.19
C GLY A 135 2.05 30.75 5.76
N ASP A 136 1.32 29.87 5.06
CA ASP A 136 0.01 29.38 5.49
C ASP A 136 0.07 28.78 6.91
N SER A 137 -0.84 29.24 7.77
CA SER A 137 -0.97 28.77 9.16
C SER A 137 -2.33 28.14 9.43
N THR A 138 -2.40 27.26 10.43
CA THR A 138 -3.67 26.73 10.92
C THR A 138 -4.57 27.83 11.48
N ILE A 139 -5.87 27.57 11.50
CA ILE A 139 -6.88 28.58 11.85
C ILE A 139 -6.89 28.85 13.36
N ASP A 140 -6.63 27.81 14.18
CA ASP A 140 -6.81 27.88 15.64
C ASP A 140 -5.53 28.33 16.37
N ILE A 141 -4.40 27.63 16.20
CA ILE A 141 -3.13 27.95 16.90
C ILE A 141 -2.13 28.70 16.01
N GLY A 142 -2.35 28.77 14.68
CA GLY A 142 -1.41 29.41 13.77
C GLY A 142 -0.15 28.57 13.52
N ILE A 143 -0.24 27.25 13.57
CA ILE A 143 0.88 26.35 13.31
C ILE A 143 1.17 26.36 11.79
N PRO A 144 2.45 26.39 11.35
CA PRO A 144 2.76 26.29 9.93
C PRO A 144 2.23 24.99 9.31
N ILE A 145 1.50 25.08 8.20
CA ILE A 145 0.87 23.92 7.53
C ILE A 145 1.84 23.20 6.58
N TRP A 146 2.91 23.86 6.15
CA TRP A 146 3.84 23.33 5.17
C TRP A 146 4.43 21.94 5.51
N PRO A 147 4.72 21.56 6.77
CA PRO A 147 5.26 20.23 7.07
C PRO A 147 4.27 19.12 6.71
N ALA A 148 2.99 19.31 7.04
CA ALA A 148 1.94 18.36 6.68
C ALA A 148 1.75 18.28 5.16
N LYS A 149 1.77 19.43 4.46
CA LYS A 149 1.68 19.44 2.99
C LYS A 149 2.88 18.78 2.30
N LEU A 150 4.07 18.79 2.92
CA LEU A 150 5.28 18.12 2.41
C LEU A 150 5.23 16.58 2.55
N VAL A 151 4.52 16.07 3.56
CA VAL A 151 4.35 14.62 3.77
C VAL A 151 3.66 13.96 2.56
N ILE A 152 2.73 14.67 1.92
CA ILE A 152 1.93 14.17 0.79
C ILE A 152 2.80 13.82 -0.44
N PRO A 153 3.60 14.73 -1.03
CA PRO A 153 4.46 14.39 -2.16
C PRO A 153 5.49 13.32 -1.80
N VAL A 154 6.00 13.29 -0.56
CA VAL A 154 6.92 12.23 -0.11
C VAL A 154 6.23 10.86 -0.12
N ALA A 155 5.02 10.76 0.44
CA ALA A 155 4.25 9.52 0.42
C ALA A 155 3.91 9.07 -1.00
N PHE A 156 3.57 10.01 -1.89
CA PHE A 156 3.33 9.71 -3.30
C PHE A 156 4.59 9.27 -4.05
N CYS A 157 5.77 9.81 -3.76
CA CYS A 157 7.03 9.31 -4.31
C CYS A 157 7.28 7.85 -3.93
N ILE A 158 7.00 7.48 -2.68
CA ILE A 158 7.12 6.08 -2.22
C ILE A 158 6.11 5.20 -2.97
N LEU A 159 4.86 5.64 -3.08
CA LEU A 159 3.83 4.95 -3.86
C LEU A 159 4.22 4.80 -5.35
N TRP A 160 4.84 5.83 -5.94
CA TRP A 160 5.32 5.80 -7.33
C TRP A 160 6.37 4.71 -7.53
N VAL A 161 7.33 4.60 -6.61
CA VAL A 161 8.34 3.52 -6.64
C VAL A 161 7.66 2.16 -6.55
N ARG A 162 6.61 2.03 -5.71
CA ARG A 162 5.84 0.78 -5.61
C ARG A 162 5.15 0.42 -6.93
N PHE A 163 4.49 1.37 -7.58
CA PHE A 163 3.90 1.17 -8.91
C PHE A 163 4.95 0.82 -9.97
N ALA A 164 6.13 1.45 -9.94
CA ALA A 164 7.22 1.14 -10.86
C ALA A 164 7.73 -0.29 -10.69
N LEU A 165 7.89 -0.76 -9.44
CA LEU A 165 8.27 -2.14 -9.14
C LEU A 165 7.21 -3.14 -9.62
N GLN A 166 5.93 -2.86 -9.37
CA GLN A 166 4.82 -3.68 -9.85
C GLN A 166 4.79 -3.75 -11.38
N LEU A 167 5.03 -2.62 -12.07
CA LEU A 167 5.03 -2.56 -13.53
C LEU A 167 6.16 -3.43 -14.11
N ILE A 168 7.37 -3.32 -13.56
CA ILE A 168 8.51 -4.16 -13.95
C ILE A 168 8.20 -5.64 -13.70
N GLY A 169 7.57 -5.95 -12.56
CA GLY A 169 7.08 -7.28 -12.21
C GLY A 169 6.13 -7.85 -13.28
N PHE A 170 5.05 -7.12 -13.59
CA PHE A 170 4.04 -7.53 -14.58
C PHE A 170 4.60 -7.66 -15.98
N VAL A 171 5.42 -6.70 -16.44
CA VAL A 171 6.06 -6.76 -17.76
C VAL A 171 6.95 -7.99 -17.87
N ARG A 172 7.70 -8.34 -16.80
CA ARG A 172 8.53 -9.55 -16.79
C ARG A 172 7.69 -10.83 -16.89
N LEU A 173 6.56 -10.92 -16.17
CA LEU A 173 5.65 -12.07 -16.25
C LEU A 173 4.94 -12.15 -17.60
N PHE A 174 4.65 -11.01 -18.24
CA PHE A 174 4.08 -10.96 -19.58
C PHE A 174 5.01 -11.54 -20.65
N VAL A 175 6.33 -11.26 -20.55
CA VAL A 175 7.36 -11.79 -21.47
C VAL A 175 7.71 -13.23 -21.14
N HIS A 176 7.85 -13.58 -19.84
CA HIS A 176 8.20 -14.93 -19.38
C HIS A 176 7.20 -15.42 -18.31
N PRO A 177 6.07 -16.02 -18.71
CA PRO A 177 5.03 -16.49 -17.80
C PRO A 177 5.47 -17.55 -16.78
N SER A 178 6.57 -18.26 -17.05
CA SER A 178 7.16 -19.28 -16.17
C SER A 178 8.18 -18.74 -15.15
N SER A 179 8.36 -17.42 -15.06
CA SER A 179 9.26 -16.81 -14.08
C SER A 179 8.61 -16.69 -12.69
N GLN A 180 9.41 -16.80 -11.63
CA GLN A 180 8.96 -16.60 -10.25
C GLN A 180 8.22 -15.27 -10.07
N ILE A 181 7.15 -15.22 -9.29
CA ILE A 181 6.40 -13.99 -8.99
C ILE A 181 7.25 -13.13 -8.03
N ILE A 182 7.63 -11.92 -8.43
CA ILE A 182 8.47 -10.99 -7.63
C ILE A 182 7.89 -9.58 -7.80
N ALA A 183 7.73 -8.84 -6.69
CA ALA A 183 7.19 -7.47 -6.63
C ALA A 183 5.76 -7.28 -7.20
N VAL A 184 5.00 -8.37 -7.35
CA VAL A 184 3.62 -8.37 -7.81
C VAL A 184 2.72 -8.84 -6.67
N PRO A 185 1.56 -8.20 -6.42
CA PRO A 185 0.60 -8.69 -5.43
C PRO A 185 0.18 -10.12 -5.78
N VAL A 186 0.34 -11.04 -4.84
CA VAL A 186 -0.07 -12.43 -5.02
C VAL A 186 -1.58 -12.48 -4.81
N ILE A 187 -2.31 -12.93 -5.82
CA ILE A 187 -3.76 -13.17 -5.72
C ILE A 187 -3.90 -14.50 -4.97
N GLU A 188 -4.29 -14.46 -3.71
CA GLU A 188 -4.76 -15.68 -3.05
C GLU A 188 -6.09 -16.09 -3.68
N ASP A 189 -6.15 -17.34 -4.12
CA ASP A 189 -7.39 -17.91 -4.66
C ASP A 189 -8.49 -17.84 -3.58
N VAL A 190 -9.74 -17.61 -3.98
CA VAL A 190 -10.88 -17.47 -3.05
C VAL A 190 -10.99 -18.67 -2.11
N THR A 191 -10.56 -19.84 -2.59
CA THR A 191 -10.49 -21.07 -1.79
C THR A 191 -9.39 -21.06 -0.75
N ALA A 192 -8.23 -20.45 -1.05
CA ALA A 192 -7.13 -20.26 -0.11
C ALA A 192 -7.51 -19.25 0.98
N ILE A 193 -8.17 -18.15 0.61
CA ILE A 193 -8.69 -17.15 1.55
C ILE A 193 -9.71 -17.79 2.49
N ALA A 194 -10.73 -18.47 1.94
CA ALA A 194 -11.74 -19.15 2.74
C ALA A 194 -11.14 -20.20 3.69
N ARG A 195 -10.05 -20.86 3.27
CA ARG A 195 -9.35 -21.85 4.10
C ARG A 195 -8.57 -21.19 5.23
N HIS A 196 -7.89 -20.07 4.96
CA HIS A 196 -7.22 -19.27 5.99
C HIS A 196 -8.22 -18.68 7.01
N GLU A 197 -9.37 -18.19 6.55
CA GLU A 197 -10.43 -17.69 7.44
C GLU A 197 -11.00 -18.81 8.33
N ILE A 198 -11.21 -20.01 7.77
CA ILE A 198 -11.64 -21.18 8.56
C ILE A 198 -10.56 -21.59 9.56
N GLU A 199 -9.28 -21.54 9.17
CA GLU A 199 -8.17 -21.87 10.07
C GLU A 199 -8.07 -20.89 11.24
N ASP A 200 -8.15 -19.59 10.97
CA ASP A 200 -8.10 -18.55 12.00
C ASP A 200 -9.32 -18.57 12.93
N ALA A 201 -10.50 -18.90 12.41
CA ALA A 201 -11.76 -18.90 13.19
C ALA A 201 -12.06 -20.24 13.88
N LEU A 202 -11.71 -21.36 13.26
CA LEU A 202 -12.16 -22.72 13.65
C LEU A 202 -10.99 -23.70 13.84
N GLY A 203 -9.75 -23.29 13.57
CA GLY A 203 -8.56 -24.11 13.73
C GLY A 203 -8.21 -24.96 12.50
N GLU A 204 -6.96 -25.44 12.47
CA GLU A 204 -6.35 -26.14 11.33
C GLU A 204 -7.09 -27.43 10.93
N GLU A 205 -7.72 -28.12 11.89
CA GLU A 205 -8.50 -29.34 11.62
C GLU A 205 -9.80 -29.03 10.85
N ALA A 206 -10.49 -27.94 11.19
CA ALA A 206 -11.69 -27.51 10.47
C ALA A 206 -11.36 -27.08 9.03
N ALA A 207 -10.23 -26.40 8.84
CA ALA A 207 -9.73 -26.00 7.52
C ALA A 207 -9.31 -27.18 6.64
N LYS A 208 -8.88 -28.31 7.24
CA LYS A 208 -8.60 -29.56 6.53
C LYS A 208 -9.87 -30.37 6.23
N ALA A 209 -10.89 -30.30 7.10
CA ALA A 209 -12.16 -30.99 6.92
C ALA A 209 -13.11 -30.30 5.92
N ALA A 210 -12.90 -29.00 5.65
CA ALA A 210 -13.66 -28.24 4.67
C ALA A 210 -13.51 -28.83 3.26
N LYS A 211 -14.60 -29.43 2.74
CA LYS A 211 -14.68 -29.92 1.36
C LYS A 211 -15.14 -28.78 0.46
N PHE A 212 -14.21 -28.15 -0.23
CA PHE A 212 -14.53 -27.18 -1.29
C PHE A 212 -14.99 -27.92 -2.55
N ASP A 213 -16.16 -27.56 -3.09
CA ASP A 213 -16.77 -28.22 -4.25
C ASP A 213 -15.90 -28.08 -5.52
N GLU A 214 -15.52 -29.21 -6.13
CA GLU A 214 -14.63 -29.28 -7.31
C GLU A 214 -15.18 -28.55 -8.55
N THR A 215 -16.49 -28.26 -8.60
CA THR A 215 -17.06 -27.44 -9.68
C THR A 215 -16.58 -25.98 -9.64
N TYR A 216 -16.12 -25.47 -8.49
CA TYR A 216 -15.47 -24.16 -8.39
C TYR A 216 -13.99 -24.20 -8.83
N ILE A 217 -13.29 -25.32 -8.59
CA ILE A 217 -11.87 -25.51 -8.96
C ILE A 217 -11.68 -25.54 -10.49
N LYS A 218 -12.64 -26.09 -11.25
CA LYS A 218 -12.55 -26.15 -12.73
C LYS A 218 -12.86 -24.84 -13.45
N LYS A 219 -13.50 -23.87 -12.79
CA LYS A 219 -13.77 -22.54 -13.39
C LYS A 219 -12.58 -21.59 -13.31
N GLY A 220 -11.61 -21.81 -12.42
CA GLY A 220 -10.40 -20.99 -12.26
C GLY A 220 -9.14 -21.49 -12.98
N LYS A 221 -9.22 -22.57 -13.78
CA LYS A 221 -8.06 -23.22 -14.44
C LYS A 221 -8.17 -23.36 -15.97
N LYS A 222 -8.94 -22.50 -16.66
CA LYS A 222 -9.04 -22.51 -18.13
C LYS A 222 -8.60 -21.21 -18.77
#